data_AF-A0A925M2D2-F1
#
_entry.id   AF-A0A925M2D2-F1
#
_cell.length_a   1.000
_cell.length_b   1.000
_cell.length_c   1.000
_cell.angle_alpha   90.00
_cell.angle_beta   90.00
_cell.angle_gamma   90.00
#
_symmetry.space_group_name_H-M   'P 1'
#
loop_
_entity.id
_entity.type
_entity.pdbx_description
1 polymer ?
#
loop_
_entity_poly.entity_id
_entity_poly.type
_entity_poly.pdbx_seq_one_letter_code
_entity_poly.pdbx_strand_id
1 'polypeptide(L)' 'FKQGTTAEEIVYRYPSLNLADVYATVAFYLNHQPDVEAYLQQRQQQSQEIRAMNQARFDPQGLRDRLLARRTEQETC' A
#
# COMPACT_ATOMS: atom_id res chain seq x y z
N PHE A 1 -8.55 -12.82 -4.96
CA PHE A 1 -10.02 -13.01 -4.96
C PHE A 1 -10.72 -12.09 -5.96
N LYS A 2 -10.83 -10.76 -5.74
CA LYS A 2 -11.41 -9.85 -6.76
C LYS A 2 -10.71 -9.86 -8.12
N GLN A 3 -9.40 -10.14 -8.12
CA GLN A 3 -8.57 -10.29 -9.31
C GLN A 3 -8.51 -11.74 -9.82
N GLY A 4 -9.47 -12.60 -9.42
CA GLY A 4 -9.53 -14.02 -9.82
C GLY A 4 -8.61 -14.98 -9.04
N THR A 5 -7.72 -14.48 -8.19
CA THR A 5 -6.79 -15.30 -7.38
C THR A 5 -7.51 -16.10 -6.29
N THR A 6 -7.20 -17.38 -6.13
CA THR A 6 -7.72 -18.23 -5.04
C THR A 6 -7.01 -17.96 -3.71
N ALA A 7 -7.52 -18.51 -2.60
CA ALA A 7 -6.89 -18.36 -1.29
C ALA A 7 -5.51 -19.05 -1.22
N GLU A 8 -5.40 -20.22 -1.84
CA GLU A 8 -4.17 -21.00 -1.96
C GLU A 8 -3.12 -20.26 -2.79
N GLU A 9 -3.54 -19.64 -3.90
CA GLU A 9 -2.63 -18.84 -4.72
C GLU A 9 -2.18 -17.55 -4.00
N ILE A 10 -3.04 -16.94 -3.17
CA ILE A 10 -2.65 -15.83 -2.30
C ILE A 10 -1.55 -16.27 -1.32
N VAL A 11 -1.73 -17.40 -0.62
CA VAL A 11 -0.71 -17.91 0.32
C VAL A 11 0.57 -18.31 -0.40
N TYR A 12 0.48 -18.92 -1.58
CA TYR A 12 1.65 -19.26 -2.40
C TYR A 12 2.49 -18.01 -2.73
N ARG A 13 1.84 -16.89 -3.06
CA ARG A 13 2.52 -15.61 -3.35
C ARG A 13 3.02 -14.90 -2.09
N TYR A 14 2.41 -15.16 -0.92
CA TYR A 14 2.74 -14.53 0.36
C TYR A 14 2.92 -15.60 1.47
N PRO A 15 4.08 -16.28 1.52
CA PRO A 15 4.28 -17.47 2.38
C PRO A 15 4.21 -17.19 3.90
N SER A 16 4.23 -15.93 4.32
CA SER A 16 4.05 -15.53 5.71
C SER A 16 2.58 -15.59 6.17
N LEU A 17 1.62 -15.76 5.26
CA LEU A 17 0.20 -15.86 5.58
C LEU A 17 -0.20 -17.29 5.93
N ASN A 18 -1.09 -17.44 6.90
CA ASN A 18 -1.74 -18.71 7.20
C ASN A 18 -2.96 -18.90 6.28
N LEU A 19 -3.08 -20.08 5.66
CA LEU A 19 -4.19 -20.40 4.76
C LEU A 19 -5.57 -20.30 5.43
N ALA A 20 -5.69 -20.71 6.70
CA ALA A 20 -6.95 -20.62 7.43
C ALA A 20 -7.41 -19.16 7.59
N ASP A 21 -6.48 -18.26 7.90
CA ASP A 21 -6.77 -16.83 8.05
C ASP A 21 -7.14 -16.18 6.72
N VAL A 22 -6.51 -16.59 5.62
CA VAL A 22 -6.88 -16.12 4.28
C VAL A 22 -8.29 -16.55 3.92
N TYR A 23 -8.67 -17.81 4.16
CA TYR A 23 -10.06 -18.25 3.95
C TYR A 23 -11.05 -17.48 4.81
N ALA A 24 -10.77 -17.31 6.10
CA ALA A 24 -11.65 -16.58 7.02
C ALA A 24 -11.85 -15.13 6.55
N THR A 25 -10.77 -14.49 6.10
CA THR A 25 -10.80 -13.11 5.59
C THR A 25 -11.61 -13.00 4.30
N VAL A 26 -11.45 -13.95 3.36
CA VAL A 26 -12.24 -13.98 2.12
C VAL A 26 -13.72 -14.22 2.43
N ALA A 27 -14.04 -15.15 3.33
CA ALA A 27 -15.42 -15.42 3.74
C ALA A 27 -16.08 -14.20 4.40
N PHE A 28 -15.36 -13.51 5.29
CA PHE A 28 -15.83 -12.27 5.90
C PHE A 28 -16.12 -11.20 4.83
N TYR A 29 -15.18 -10.98 3.91
CA TYR A 29 -15.36 -10.04 2.81
C TYR A 29 -16.60 -10.37 1.98
N LEU A 30 -16.79 -11.64 1.60
CA LEU A 30 -17.94 -12.08 0.81
C LEU A 30 -19.28 -11.85 1.52
N ASN A 31 -19.32 -12.06 2.84
CA ASN A 31 -20.53 -11.87 3.62
C ASN A 31 -20.85 -10.38 3.88
N HIS A 32 -19.87 -9.49 3.78
CA HIS A 32 -20.00 -8.08 4.19
C HIS A 32 -19.51 -7.12 3.08
N GLN A 33 -19.68 -7.51 1.81
CA GLN A 33 -19.15 -6.75 0.67
C GLN A 33 -19.53 -5.27 0.69
N PRO A 34 -20.81 -4.86 0.89
CA PRO A 34 -21.17 -3.45 0.82
C PRO A 34 -20.39 -2.58 1.82
N ASP A 35 -20.25 -3.06 3.05
CA ASP A 35 -19.57 -2.33 4.13
C ASP A 35 -18.06 -2.25 3.87
N VAL A 36 -17.45 -3.37 3.44
CA VAL A 36 -16.02 -3.40 3.14
C VAL A 36 -15.70 -2.56 1.91
N GLU A 37 -16.54 -2.57 0.87
CA GLU A 37 -16.36 -1.70 -0.30
C GLU A 37 -16.46 -0.23 0.05
N ALA A 38 -17.45 0.17 0.84
CA ALA A 38 -17.61 1.55 1.29
C ALA A 38 -16.38 2.01 2.09
N TYR A 39 -15.88 1.16 2.99
CA TYR A 39 -14.65 1.43 3.72
C TYR A 39 -13.44 1.59 2.78
N LEU A 40 -13.25 0.66 1.84
CA LEU A 40 -12.11 0.70 0.91
C LEU A 40 -12.14 1.97 0.03
N GLN A 41 -13.31 2.40 -0.43
CA GLN A 41 -13.48 3.65 -1.18
C GLN A 41 -13.09 4.87 -0.34
N GLN A 42 -13.59 4.95 0.90
CA GLN A 42 -13.23 6.02 1.83
C GLN A 42 -11.72 6.08 2.06
N ARG A 43 -11.07 4.93 2.26
CA ARG A 43 -9.61 4.84 2.46
C ARG A 43 -8.83 5.27 1.22
N GLN A 44 -9.32 4.95 0.03
CA GLN A 44 -8.70 5.39 -1.22
C GLN A 44 -8.72 6.91 -1.35
N GLN A 45 -9.86 7.55 -1.07
CA GLN A 45 -10.01 9.00 -1.08
C GLN A 45 -9.04 9.67 -0.08
N GLN A 46 -9.01 9.19 1.16
CA GLN A 46 -8.11 9.70 2.20
C GLN A 46 -6.63 9.57 1.81
N SER A 47 -6.24 8.45 1.19
CA SER A 47 -4.87 8.24 0.72
C SER A 47 -4.48 9.25 -0.36
N GLN A 48 -5.39 9.55 -1.29
CA GLN A 48 -5.15 10.55 -2.34
C GLN A 48 -4.99 11.96 -1.77
N GLU A 49 -5.85 12.35 -0.82
CA GLU A 49 -5.76 13.64 -0.13
C GLU A 49 -4.43 13.79 0.62
N ILE A 50 -4.06 12.78 1.42
CA ILE A 50 -2.79 12.77 2.16
C ILE A 50 -1.60 12.84 1.20
N ARG A 51 -1.67 12.10 0.08
CA ARG A 51 -0.62 12.15 -0.95
C ARG A 51 -0.48 13.54 -1.54
N ALA A 52 -1.59 14.19 -1.91
CA ALA A 52 -1.57 15.56 -2.45
C ALA A 52 -1.02 16.56 -1.44
N MET A 53 -1.44 16.48 -0.18
CA MET A 53 -0.93 17.32 0.91
C MET A 53 0.59 17.14 1.10
N ASN A 54 1.06 15.89 1.14
CA ASN A 54 2.49 15.60 1.29
C ASN A 54 3.29 16.10 0.09
N GLN A 55 2.79 15.92 -1.13
CA GLN A 55 3.46 16.42 -2.34
C GLN A 55 3.54 17.95 -2.38
N ALA A 56 2.48 18.64 -1.92
CA ALA A 56 2.48 20.10 -1.83
C ALA A 56 3.40 20.62 -0.71
N ARG A 57 3.49 19.91 0.41
CA ARG A 57 4.30 20.32 1.57
C ARG A 57 5.78 19.96 1.42
N PHE A 58 6.06 18.83 0.79
CA PHE A 58 7.39 18.30 0.57
C PHE A 58 7.61 18.20 -0.92
N ASP A 59 7.95 19.34 -1.55
CA ASP A 59 8.29 19.38 -2.96
C ASP A 59 9.43 18.37 -3.24
N PRO A 60 9.18 17.30 -4.00
CA PRO A 60 10.21 16.32 -4.32
C PRO A 60 11.23 16.88 -5.32
N GLN A 61 10.95 18.01 -5.97
CA GLN A 61 11.89 18.67 -6.88
C GLN A 61 13.15 19.08 -6.12
N GLY A 62 14.30 18.67 -6.65
CA GLY A 62 15.59 18.93 -6.03
C GLY A 62 15.89 18.09 -4.78
N LEU A 63 14.98 17.24 -4.28
CA LEU A 63 15.30 16.34 -3.16
C LEU A 63 16.38 15.34 -3.57
N ARG A 64 16.27 14.76 -4.78
CA ARG A 64 17.29 13.88 -5.33
C ARG A 64 18.64 14.58 -5.44
N ASP A 65 18.66 15.80 -6.00
CA ASP A 65 19.89 16.57 -6.20
C ASP A 65 20.52 16.93 -4.85
N ARG A 66 19.71 17.32 -3.86
CA ARG A 66 20.16 17.56 -2.48
C ARG A 66 20.75 16.31 -1.82
N LEU A 67 20.14 15.15 -2.02
CA LEU A 67 20.64 13.89 -1.46
C LEU A 67 21.95 13.45 -2.15
N LEU A 68 22.07 13.65 -3.46
CA LEU A 68 23.30 13.38 -4.21
C LEU A 68 24.43 14.32 -3.78
N ALA A 69 24.16 15.62 -3.66
CA ALA A 69 25.13 16.60 -3.18
C ALA A 69 25.66 16.25 -1.78
N ARG A 70 24.76 15.88 -0.85
CA ARG A 70 25.14 15.41 0.49
C ARG A 70 26.01 14.17 0.46
N ARG A 71 25.75 13.22 -0.44
CA ARG A 71 26.56 12.00 -0.56
C ARG A 71 27.97 12.33 -1.04
N THR A 72 28.11 13.20 -2.05
CA THR A 72 29.43 13.63 -2.54
C THR A 72 30.23 14.42 -1.50
N GLU A 73 29.57 15.22 -0.66
CA GLU A 73 30.21 15.91 0.47
C GLU A 73 30.72 14.94 1.55
N GLN A 74 30.01 13.82 1.77
CA GLN A 74 30.42 12.79 2.73
C GLN A 74 31.55 11.90 2.22
N GLU A 75 31.64 11.65 0.91
CA GLU A 75 32.71 10.84 0.31
C GLU A 75 34.04 11.60 0.17
N THR A 76 34.03 12.93 0.33
CA THR A 76 35.23 13.78 0.22
C THR A 76 35.87 14.15 1.56
N CYS A 77 35.31 13.70 2.69
CA CYS A 77 35.91 13.78 4.03
C CYS A 77 36.55 12.44 4.42
#